data_AF-A0A920UET0-F1
#
_entry.id   AF-A0A920UET0-F1
#
_cell.length_a   1.000
_cell.length_b   1.000
_cell.length_c   1.000
_cell.angle_alpha   90.00
_cell.angle_beta   90.00
_cell.angle_gamma   90.00
#
_symmetry.space_group_name_H-M   'P 1'
#
loop_
_entity.id
_entity.type
_entity.pdbx_description
1 polymer ?
#
loop_
_entity_poly.entity_id
_entity_poly.type
_entity_poly.pdbx_seq_one_letter_code
_entity_poly.pdbx_strand_id
1 'polypeptide(L)'
;MVDFHYLTHGKQPATKLRWYHGNERPPHFAEGLLPKWGNGSLFVGSKGMLLAAYDKHVLLPEKDFSDFERPEPSISRSLGHHREWINANQDRWQHDL
;
A
#
# COMPACT_ATOMS: atom_id res chain seq x y z
N MET A 1 16.05 -7.56 -5.15
CA MET A 1 15.44 -7.01 -3.91
C MET A 1 16.24 -5.79 -3.49
N VAL A 2 15.60 -4.74 -2.95
CA VAL A 2 16.30 -3.57 -2.39
C VAL A 2 15.77 -3.26 -0.99
N ASP A 3 16.66 -3.00 -0.04
CA ASP A 3 16.34 -2.60 1.34
C ASP A 3 16.59 -1.11 1.53
N PHE A 4 15.56 -0.39 1.98
CA PHE A 4 15.64 0.99 2.41
C PHE A 4 15.40 1.06 3.92
N HIS A 5 16.27 1.79 4.62
CA HIS A 5 16.16 2.02 6.06
C HIS A 5 15.94 3.51 6.30
N TYR A 6 14.73 3.85 6.72
CA TYR A 6 14.36 5.22 7.06
C TYR A 6 14.49 5.38 8.57
N LEU A 7 15.28 6.36 8.98
CA LEU A 7 15.36 6.77 10.38
C LEU A 7 14.07 7.50 10.79
N THR A 8 13.84 7.58 12.10
CA THR A 8 12.73 8.35 12.67
C THR A 8 12.76 9.79 12.17
N HIS A 9 11.60 10.31 11.75
CA HIS A 9 11.46 11.69 11.30
C HIS A 9 10.19 12.33 11.87
N GLY A 10 10.34 13.30 12.78
CA GLY A 10 9.23 13.90 13.49
C GLY A 10 8.40 12.86 14.26
N LYS A 11 7.11 12.75 13.93
CA LYS A 11 6.19 11.76 14.52
C LYS A 11 6.23 10.38 13.83
N GLN A 12 7.00 10.22 12.74
CA GLN A 12 7.07 8.98 11.99
C GLN A 12 8.18 8.07 12.56
N PRO A 13 7.87 6.82 12.95
CA PRO A 13 8.86 5.90 13.48
C PRO A 13 9.85 5.44 12.40
N ALA A 14 11.04 5.02 12.82
CA ALA A 14 11.99 4.36 11.94
C ALA A 14 11.32 3.16 11.23
N THR A 15 11.52 3.07 9.93
CA THR A 15 10.79 2.13 9.06
C THR A 15 11.76 1.45 8.11
N LYS A 16 11.65 0.12 8.03
CA LYS A 16 12.32 -0.67 6.99
C LYS A 16 11.35 -0.91 5.85
N LEU A 17 11.71 -0.46 4.65
CA LEU A 17 10.99 -0.78 3.42
C LEU A 17 11.83 -1.76 2.61
N ARG A 18 11.19 -2.83 2.13
CA ARG A 18 11.82 -3.80 1.24
C ARG A 18 11.07 -3.85 -0.07
N TRP A 19 11.77 -3.51 -1.15
CA TRP A 19 11.24 -3.54 -2.51
C TRP A 19 11.59 -4.87 -3.19
N TYR A 20 10.58 -5.58 -3.66
CA TYR A 20 10.71 -6.79 -4.46
C TYR A 20 10.38 -6.47 -5.93
N HIS A 21 11.17 -7.00 -6.86
CA HIS A 21 10.99 -6.80 -8.30
C HIS A 21 11.02 -8.16 -9.02
N GLY A 22 10.30 -8.25 -10.14
CA GLY A 22 10.21 -9.48 -10.93
C GLY A 22 9.50 -10.59 -10.15
N ASN A 23 10.14 -11.75 -10.05
CA ASN A 23 9.57 -12.93 -9.40
C ASN A 23 9.94 -13.06 -7.91
N GLU A 24 10.73 -12.13 -7.36
CA GLU A 24 11.05 -12.16 -5.94
C GLU A 24 9.84 -11.81 -5.08
N ARG A 25 9.72 -12.45 -3.92
CA ARG A 25 8.58 -12.30 -3.00
C ARG A 25 9.06 -12.31 -1.54
N PRO A 26 8.27 -11.76 -0.61
CA PRO A 26 8.58 -11.88 0.82
C PRO A 26 8.56 -13.34 1.30
N PRO A 27 9.37 -13.70 2.32
CA PRO A 27 9.46 -15.07 2.84
C PRO A 27 8.12 -15.69 3.24
N HIS A 28 7.22 -14.88 3.79
CA HIS A 28 5.83 -15.24 4.13
C HIS A 28 5.07 -15.92 2.96
N PHE A 29 5.49 -15.71 1.71
CA PHE A 29 4.90 -16.35 0.53
C PHE A 29 5.30 -17.83 0.44
N ALA A 30 6.58 -18.13 0.66
CA ALA A 30 7.09 -19.51 0.69
C ALA A 30 6.54 -20.29 1.90
N GLU A 31 6.24 -19.58 2.99
CA GLU A 31 5.61 -20.13 4.20
C GLU A 31 4.09 -20.37 4.05
N GLY A 32 3.50 -19.99 2.91
CA GLY A 32 2.06 -20.17 2.65
C GLY A 32 1.14 -19.25 3.47
N LEU A 33 1.69 -18.21 4.11
CA LEU A 33 0.94 -17.26 4.94
C LEU A 33 0.24 -16.17 4.13
N LEU A 34 0.53 -16.09 2.83
CA LEU A 34 0.09 -15.04 1.95
C LEU A 34 -0.75 -15.62 0.80
N PRO A 35 -1.89 -15.01 0.44
CA PRO A 35 -2.61 -15.39 -0.76
C PRO A 35 -1.78 -15.04 -2.01
N LYS A 36 -2.11 -15.66 -3.14
CA LYS A 36 -1.56 -15.22 -4.43
C LYS A 36 -2.09 -13.82 -4.77
N TRP A 37 -1.19 -12.89 -5.09
CA TRP A 37 -1.54 -11.55 -5.58
C TRP A 37 -0.59 -11.08 -6.68
N GLY A 38 -1.03 -10.13 -7.50
CA GLY A 38 -0.21 -9.47 -8.52
C GLY A 38 0.77 -8.48 -7.89
N ASN A 39 0.41 -7.19 -7.94
CA ASN A 39 1.18 -6.08 -7.36
C ASN A 39 0.48 -5.52 -6.13
N GLY A 40 1.26 -5.06 -5.15
CA GLY A 40 0.73 -4.47 -3.93
C GLY A 40 1.81 -4.19 -2.89
N SER A 41 1.37 -3.72 -1.73
CA SER A 41 2.20 -3.47 -0.55
C SER A 41 1.79 -4.41 0.58
N LEU A 42 2.79 -5.00 1.26
CA LEU A 42 2.57 -5.79 2.47
C LEU A 42 3.09 -5.01 3.67
N PHE A 43 2.21 -4.70 4.61
CA PHE A 43 2.55 -4.14 5.91
C PHE A 43 2.65 -5.26 6.93
N VAL A 44 3.77 -5.34 7.63
CA VAL A 44 4.04 -6.38 8.64
C VAL A 44 4.05 -5.72 10.00
N GLY A 45 3.07 -6.05 10.84
CA GLY A 45 2.95 -5.56 12.20
C GLY A 45 3.15 -6.67 13.23
N SER A 46 3.20 -6.30 14.50
CA SER A 46 3.36 -7.24 15.61
C SER A 46 2.14 -8.13 15.87
N LYS A 47 0.96 -7.71 15.39
CA LYS A 47 -0.32 -8.43 15.58
C LYS A 47 -0.84 -9.13 14.31
N GLY A 48 -0.15 -8.97 13.19
CA GLY A 48 -0.62 -9.49 11.90
C GLY A 48 -0.10 -8.66 10.73
N MET A 49 -0.60 -8.95 9.54
CA MET A 49 -0.20 -8.29 8.30
C MET A 49 -1.41 -7.68 7.58
N LEU A 50 -1.16 -6.60 6.84
CA LEU A 50 -2.11 -6.03 5.89
C LEU A 50 -1.52 -6.12 4.49
N LEU A 51 -2.16 -6.88 3.61
CA LEU A 51 -1.90 -6.85 2.18
C LEU A 51 -2.81 -5.83 1.52
N ALA A 52 -2.23 -4.79 0.91
CA ALA A 52 -2.93 -3.79 0.12
C ALA A 52 -2.53 -3.92 -1.36
N ALA A 53 -3.43 -4.50 -2.16
CA ALA A 53 -3.36 -4.46 -3.62
C ALA A 53 -4.19 -3.28 -4.15
N TYR A 54 -4.17 -3.07 -5.46
CA TYR A 54 -4.88 -1.95 -6.10
C TYR A 54 -6.37 -1.89 -5.77
N ASP A 55 -7.02 -3.04 -5.67
CA ASP A 55 -8.47 -3.20 -5.50
C ASP A 55 -8.85 -3.93 -4.20
N LYS A 56 -7.86 -4.39 -3.42
CA LYS A 56 -8.10 -5.30 -2.30
C LYS A 56 -7.24 -4.97 -1.08
N HIS A 57 -7.86 -5.06 0.09
CA HIS A 57 -7.20 -5.02 1.39
C HIS A 57 -7.50 -6.34 2.12
N VAL A 58 -6.46 -7.03 2.59
CA VAL A 58 -6.60 -8.32 3.30
C VAL A 58 -5.78 -8.27 4.59
N LEU A 59 -6.45 -8.50 5.72
CA LEU A 59 -5.80 -8.70 7.01
C LEU A 59 -5.47 -10.17 7.19
N LEU A 60 -4.26 -10.45 7.66
CA LEU A 60 -3.70 -11.80 7.73
C LEU A 60 -3.11 -12.09 9.13
N PRO A 61 -3.28 -13.32 9.65
CA PRO A 61 -4.07 -14.40 9.04
C PRO A 61 -5.58 -14.12 9.18
N GLU A 62 -6.37 -14.44 8.14
CA GLU A 62 -7.78 -13.98 8.02
C GLU A 62 -8.65 -14.36 9.23
N LYS A 63 -8.39 -15.53 9.84
CA LYS A 63 -9.10 -16.03 11.03
C LYS A 63 -9.02 -15.10 12.24
N ASP A 64 -7.94 -14.32 12.37
CA ASP A 64 -7.73 -13.42 13.52
C ASP A 64 -8.47 -12.09 13.31
N PHE A 65 -9.04 -11.87 12.12
CA PHE A 65 -9.72 -10.65 11.70
C PHE A 65 -11.10 -10.92 11.09
N SER A 66 -11.73 -12.06 11.40
CA SER A 66 -13.06 -12.42 10.86
C SER A 66 -14.13 -11.39 11.21
N ASP A 67 -14.00 -10.78 12.39
CA ASP A 67 -14.97 -9.84 12.95
C ASP A 67 -14.55 -8.39 12.68
N PHE A 68 -13.49 -8.18 11.89
CA PHE A 68 -13.02 -6.84 11.55
C PHE A 68 -13.96 -6.19 10.53
N GLU A 69 -14.55 -5.07 10.92
CA GLU A 69 -15.28 -4.19 10.01
C GLU A 69 -14.34 -3.11 9.46
N ARG A 70 -14.30 -3.00 8.13
CA ARG A 70 -13.50 -1.96 7.46
C ARG A 70 -14.06 -0.59 7.82
N PRO A 71 -13.22 0.40 8.16
CA PRO A 71 -13.71 1.76 8.40
C PRO A 71 -14.33 2.35 7.14
N GLU A 72 -15.35 3.19 7.34
CA GLU A 72 -15.97 3.95 6.27
C GLU A 72 -14.92 4.81 5.52
N PRO A 73 -15.00 4.90 4.18
CA PRO A 73 -14.10 5.75 3.42
C PRO A 73 -14.21 7.21 3.85
N SER A 74 -13.12 7.76 4.38
CA SER A 74 -13.04 9.17 4.80
C SER A 74 -12.52 10.11 3.73
N ILE A 75 -11.99 9.57 2.63
CA ILE A 75 -11.39 10.33 1.52
C ILE A 75 -12.26 10.11 0.28
N SER A 76 -12.64 11.21 -0.37
CA SER A 76 -13.36 11.18 -1.64
C SER A 76 -12.60 10.36 -2.68
N ARG A 77 -13.34 9.64 -3.53
CA ARG A 77 -12.71 8.92 -4.64
C ARG A 77 -11.98 9.91 -5.54
N SER A 78 -10.80 9.50 -6.00
CA SER A 78 -10.07 10.20 -7.07
C SER A 78 -10.97 10.37 -8.30
N LEU A 79 -10.78 11.48 -9.03
CA LEU A 79 -11.40 11.69 -10.34
C LEU A 79 -10.92 10.67 -11.39
N GLY A 80 -9.86 9.92 -11.06
CA GLY A 80 -9.15 8.96 -11.89
C GLY A 80 -7.88 9.58 -12.49
N HIS A 81 -6.80 8.80 -12.53
CA HIS A 81 -5.47 9.25 -12.98
C HIS A 81 -5.50 10.04 -14.31
N HIS A 82 -6.27 9.57 -15.29
CA HIS A 82 -6.35 10.23 -16.59
C HIS A 82 -6.99 11.62 -16.50
N ARG A 83 -8.07 11.76 -15.72
CA ARG A 83 -8.73 13.06 -15.51
C ARG A 83 -7.85 13.99 -14.69
N GLU A 84 -7.22 13.47 -13.63
CA GLU A 84 -6.27 14.24 -12.82
C GLU A 84 -5.10 14.76 -13.66
N TRP A 85 -4.58 13.95 -14.59
CA TRP A 85 -3.52 14.39 -15.50
C TRP A 85 -4.00 15.49 -16.45
N ILE A 86 -5.18 15.35 -17.07
CA ILE A 86 -5.75 16.41 -17.93
C ILE A 86 -5.91 17.71 -17.15
N ASN A 87 -6.52 17.64 -15.96
CA ASN A 87 -6.74 18.82 -15.11
C ASN A 87 -5.42 19.46 -14.70
N ALA A 88 -4.43 18.67 -14.26
CA ALA A 88 -3.12 19.19 -13.86
C ALA A 88 -2.39 19.91 -15.00
N ASN A 89 -2.53 19.43 -16.25
CA ASN A 89 -2.01 20.15 -17.40
C ASN A 89 -2.77 21.46 -17.61
N GLN A 90 -4.11 21.45 -17.58
CA GLN A 90 -4.94 22.64 -17.77
C GLN A 90 -4.72 23.71 -16.70
N ASP A 91 -4.64 23.32 -15.43
CA ASP A 91 -4.46 24.22 -14.28
C ASP A 91 -3.07 24.86 -14.29
N ARG A 92 -2.03 24.15 -14.76
CA ARG A 92 -0.68 24.73 -14.92
C ARG A 92 -0.65 25.89 -15.90
N TRP A 93 -1.52 25.91 -16.92
CA TRP A 93 -1.60 27.02 -17.88
C TRP A 93 -2.38 28.23 -17.34
N GLN A 94 -3.15 28.08 -16.25
CA GLN A 94 -3.95 29.17 -15.67
C GLN A 94 -3.20 29.98 -14.61
N HIS A 95 -2.11 29.45 -14.06
CA HIS A 95 -1.30 30.12 -13.02
C HIS A 95 -0.06 30.84 -13.56
N ASP A 96 0.22 30.72 -14.87
CA ASP A 96 1.37 31.33 -15.55
C ASP A 96 0.97 32.48 -16.53
N LEU A 97 -0.24 33.05 -16.38
CA LEU A 97 -0.73 34.26 -17.05
C LEU A 97 -1.23 35.29 -16.03
#